data_AF-A0A068NYQ5-F1
#
_entry.id   AF-A0A068NYQ5-F1
#
_cell.length_a   1.000
_cell.length_b   1.000
_cell.length_c   1.000
_cell.angle_alpha   90.00
_cell.angle_beta   90.00
_cell.angle_gamma   90.00
#
_symmetry.space_group_name_H-M   'P 1'
#
loop_
_entity.id
_entity.type
_entity.pdbx_description
1 polymer ?
#
loop_
_entity_poly.entity_id
_entity_poly.type
_entity_poly.pdbx_seq_one_letter_code
_entity_poly.pdbx_strand_id
1 'polypeptide(L)'
;MICVRRSLIALCALTLALSGCGGGGGGGGRGPDNTGVLVNTNWNGGVGGAAGQSERVSILSPTGTVLSQKVVNRAATTSTTSLTAPATGYTVRVELNSAANFGGSVIGILEDTVVSGSSVLNVAVGAPVQSIRILPGTADISIGGKLRLGIAGLDSGGNLTFVNAGSVTFSKTGTSADVDANGTVTGVSSGTTTVRATYTPGALSASSTINVQKAGVTKSKWTVMVFLNAANNLYPYAIPNVNQMEKVAGNADVRFVLQWKETGAIFGQENVHHDGTRRYLVKPDNTATIKSQLIQDLGTNVDMGSAATLRDFVAWSKENYPADRYVLIVWNHGNGWQRSKIVGPPVRAVSYDDQFNSFIDIWDLPGALAGQKVDILSFDACLMQMLEIASDVKGSCDYIATSEENTPGPGYPYDRIFSTFANSPDLSTRQLSKAFVDGHVTLDAYKNLPVTQSVIDTSKVAAVEVAIDNLAGALIANQATIAGVIPTIRNNAPKYADPGDGHDYYDLVDLCQRLKANPTITADIKSAADGVIAAVGTPDSNNAVVWEGHTSLSSFSHGLSIDFSPSTLDQLRYYSNLNLAKVTRWDDWLRIAP
;
A
#
# COMPACT_ATOMS: atom_id res chain seq x y z
N MET A 1 -58.23 30.01 15.57
CA MET A 1 -58.81 28.65 15.51
C MET A 1 -57.77 27.72 16.12
N ILE A 2 -57.82 27.48 17.44
CA ILE A 2 -58.56 26.39 18.14
C ILE A 2 -58.02 25.03 17.68
N CYS A 3 -57.43 24.14 18.50
CA CYS A 3 -57.72 23.69 19.88
C CYS A 3 -56.43 23.06 20.46
N VAL A 4 -55.84 23.48 21.58
CA VAL A 4 -56.15 23.18 23.01
C VAL A 4 -56.17 21.68 23.37
N ARG A 5 -55.23 21.27 24.24
CA ARG A 5 -55.55 20.67 25.56
C ARG A 5 -54.36 20.74 26.53
N ARG A 6 -54.56 21.51 27.60
CA ARG A 6 -53.82 21.51 28.88
C ARG A 6 -54.46 20.48 29.82
N SER A 7 -53.70 19.97 30.79
CA SER A 7 -54.12 19.70 32.19
C SER A 7 -52.86 19.42 33.03
N LEU A 8 -52.43 20.37 33.88
CA LEU A 8 -52.59 20.41 35.36
C LEU A 8 -51.84 19.27 36.08
N ILE A 9 -50.65 19.48 36.65
CA ILE A 9 -50.34 20.03 37.99
C ILE A 9 -51.00 19.24 39.14
N ALA A 10 -50.17 18.52 39.90
CA ALA A 10 -50.33 18.41 41.36
C ALA A 10 -48.94 18.35 42.02
N LEU A 11 -48.70 19.37 42.83
CA LEU A 11 -47.51 19.66 43.62
C LEU A 11 -47.73 19.09 45.02
N CYS A 12 -46.76 18.38 45.59
CA CYS A 12 -46.60 18.26 47.03
C CYS A 12 -45.13 18.43 47.39
N ALA A 13 -44.84 19.56 48.02
CA ALA A 13 -43.56 19.98 48.55
C ALA A 13 -43.46 19.61 50.03
N LEU A 14 -42.25 19.27 50.49
CA LEU A 14 -41.66 19.51 51.83
C LEU A 14 -40.31 18.73 51.84
N THR A 15 -39.14 19.23 52.22
CA THR A 15 -38.76 20.46 52.94
C THR A 15 -37.26 20.71 52.78
N LEU A 16 -36.89 21.99 52.90
CA LEU A 16 -35.57 22.58 52.74
C LEU A 16 -34.50 22.10 53.74
N ALA A 17 -33.24 22.06 53.26
CA ALA A 17 -32.13 22.91 53.72
C ALA A 17 -30.98 22.81 52.68
N LEU A 18 -30.78 23.80 51.79
CA LEU A 18 -29.84 24.94 51.95
C LEU A 18 -28.44 24.45 52.37
N SER A 19 -27.37 24.53 51.58
CA SER A 19 -26.85 25.61 50.71
C SER A 19 -25.55 25.06 50.06
N GLY A 20 -25.06 25.45 48.88
CA GLY A 20 -25.47 26.43 47.88
C GLY A 20 -24.67 26.23 46.57
N CYS A 21 -25.14 26.91 45.52
CA CYS A 21 -24.58 27.22 44.19
C CYS A 21 -23.17 26.72 43.80
N GLY A 22 -22.95 26.23 42.58
CA GLY A 22 -23.82 26.29 41.41
C GLY A 22 -23.19 25.78 40.10
N GLY A 23 -24.03 25.79 39.06
CA GLY A 23 -23.72 25.63 37.63
C GLY A 23 -23.51 24.16 37.21
N GLY A 24 -24.45 23.45 36.59
CA GLY A 24 -25.06 23.69 35.26
C GLY A 24 -24.76 22.43 34.42
N GLY A 25 -25.71 21.50 34.24
CA GLY A 25 -26.43 21.25 32.97
C GLY A 25 -25.47 20.97 31.81
N GLY A 26 -25.41 19.81 31.15
CA GLY A 26 -26.36 18.75 30.85
C GLY A 26 -26.01 18.26 29.43
N GLY A 27 -26.19 16.98 29.11
CA GLY A 27 -26.07 16.47 27.73
C GLY A 27 -25.18 15.24 27.63
N GLY A 28 -25.81 14.07 27.62
CA GLY A 28 -25.15 12.79 27.37
C GLY A 28 -24.69 12.68 25.93
N GLY A 29 -23.37 12.72 25.74
CA GLY A 29 -22.70 12.03 24.64
C GLY A 29 -22.17 10.70 25.18
N ARG A 30 -22.59 9.58 24.58
CA ARG A 30 -21.86 8.32 24.75
C ARG A 30 -20.50 8.50 24.05
N GLY A 31 -19.51 8.97 24.81
CA GLY A 31 -18.11 8.85 24.45
C GLY A 31 -17.69 7.37 24.45
N PRO A 32 -16.49 7.05 23.94
CA PRO A 32 -15.98 5.68 23.92
C PRO A 32 -16.03 5.09 25.34
N ASP A 33 -16.42 3.82 25.45
CA ASP A 33 -16.57 3.06 26.70
C ASP A 33 -15.24 3.01 27.49
N ASN A 34 -14.95 4.06 28.24
CA ASN A 34 -13.77 4.18 29.08
C ASN A 34 -14.05 3.54 30.45
N THR A 35 -13.38 2.43 30.73
CA THR A 35 -13.38 1.79 32.05
C THR A 35 -12.18 2.27 32.89
N GLY A 36 -12.32 2.27 34.21
CA GLY A 36 -11.24 2.64 35.13
C GLY A 36 -10.37 1.44 35.54
N VAL A 37 -9.05 1.65 35.63
CA VAL A 37 -8.09 0.71 36.22
C VAL A 37 -7.65 1.23 37.59
N LEU A 38 -7.70 0.38 38.60
CA LEU A 38 -7.19 0.65 39.94
C LEU A 38 -5.94 -0.18 40.21
N VAL A 39 -4.83 0.46 40.54
CA VAL A 39 -3.61 -0.21 41.00
C VAL A 39 -3.45 0.07 42.49
N ASN A 40 -3.56 -0.97 43.30
CA ASN A 40 -3.37 -0.96 44.74
C ASN A 40 -1.95 -1.45 45.06
N THR A 41 -1.07 -0.54 45.44
CA THR A 41 0.32 -0.84 45.76
C THR A 41 0.51 -0.94 47.26
N ASN A 42 0.92 -2.11 47.74
CA ASN A 42 1.43 -2.34 49.08
C ASN A 42 2.95 -2.09 49.11
N TRP A 43 3.35 -1.01 49.77
CA TRP A 43 4.74 -0.57 49.89
C TRP A 43 5.55 -1.33 50.96
N ASN A 44 4.91 -2.24 51.71
CA ASN A 44 5.50 -2.99 52.82
C ASN A 44 5.64 -4.51 52.50
N GLY A 45 5.75 -4.89 51.24
CA GLY A 45 5.70 -6.30 50.79
C GLY A 45 6.84 -7.21 51.26
N GLY A 46 7.85 -6.72 52.01
CA GLY A 46 8.88 -7.54 52.65
C GLY A 46 10.31 -7.04 52.46
N VAL A 47 11.28 -7.89 52.82
CA VAL A 47 12.73 -7.66 52.67
C VAL A 47 13.26 -8.72 51.70
N GLY A 48 13.76 -8.31 50.53
CA GLY A 48 14.39 -9.23 49.55
C GLY A 48 14.11 -8.94 48.07
N GLY A 49 13.07 -8.17 47.73
CA GLY A 49 12.79 -7.68 46.37
C GLY A 49 13.19 -6.22 46.13
N ALA A 50 12.91 -5.68 44.94
CA ALA A 50 13.19 -4.27 44.62
C ALA A 50 12.41 -3.32 45.54
N ALA A 51 13.13 -2.42 46.23
CA ALA A 51 12.57 -1.44 47.16
C ALA A 51 12.59 -0.04 46.52
N GLY A 52 11.43 0.49 46.14
CA GLY A 52 11.30 1.79 45.49
C GLY A 52 10.76 2.90 46.38
N GLN A 53 10.92 4.13 45.90
CA GLN A 53 10.44 5.35 46.53
C GLN A 53 9.33 6.04 45.71
N SER A 54 9.17 5.66 44.44
CA SER A 54 8.02 6.04 43.62
C SER A 54 7.73 4.99 42.55
N GLU A 55 6.51 5.02 42.00
CA GLU A 55 6.10 4.21 40.86
C GLU A 55 5.50 5.08 39.76
N ARG A 56 5.65 4.64 38.51
CA ARG A 56 4.88 5.14 37.37
C ARG A 56 3.98 4.03 36.86
N VAL A 57 2.67 4.25 36.97
CA VAL A 57 1.65 3.36 36.42
C VAL A 57 1.27 3.90 35.04
N SER A 58 1.38 3.08 34.00
CA SER A 58 1.06 3.42 32.62
C SER A 58 0.10 2.40 32.01
N ILE A 59 -0.86 2.88 31.22
CA ILE A 59 -1.68 2.06 30.34
C ILE A 59 -1.04 2.12 28.95
N LEU A 60 -0.69 0.96 28.40
CA LEU A 60 -0.07 0.83 27.08
C LEU A 60 -1.05 0.21 26.07
N SER A 61 -0.99 0.65 24.82
CA SER A 61 -1.62 -0.03 23.69
C SER A 61 -1.02 -1.43 23.48
N PRO A 62 -1.64 -2.32 22.67
CA PRO A 62 -1.03 -3.61 22.30
C PRO A 62 0.36 -3.50 21.66
N THR A 63 0.65 -2.35 21.05
CA THR A 63 1.93 -2.04 20.39
C THR A 63 2.93 -1.33 21.32
N GLY A 64 2.58 -1.07 22.58
CA GLY A 64 3.46 -0.48 23.58
C GLY A 64 3.39 1.06 23.72
N THR A 65 2.46 1.73 23.04
CA THR A 65 2.30 3.19 23.13
C THR A 65 1.60 3.58 24.43
N VAL A 66 2.12 4.57 25.17
CA VAL A 66 1.49 5.06 26.40
C VAL A 66 0.18 5.79 26.07
N LEU A 67 -0.94 5.27 26.59
CA LEU A 67 -2.29 5.84 26.46
C LEU A 67 -2.64 6.75 27.64
N SER A 68 -2.26 6.36 28.86
CA SER A 68 -2.40 7.16 30.08
C SER A 68 -1.32 6.77 31.08
N GLN A 69 -0.91 7.70 31.94
CA GLN A 69 0.09 7.41 32.98
C GLN A 69 -0.09 8.29 34.20
N LYS A 70 0.37 7.80 35.36
CA LYS A 70 0.37 8.53 36.63
C LYS A 70 1.57 8.12 37.48
N VAL A 71 2.19 9.10 38.14
CA VAL A 71 3.29 8.88 39.09
C VAL A 71 2.75 8.93 40.52
N VAL A 72 3.21 8.02 41.37
CA VAL A 72 2.86 7.95 42.79
C VAL A 72 4.12 7.77 43.63
N ASN A 73 4.25 8.58 44.68
CA ASN A 73 5.33 8.48 45.65
C ASN A 73 4.95 7.56 46.80
N ARG A 74 5.94 6.90 47.37
CA ARG A 74 5.81 6.19 48.64
C ARG A 74 5.59 7.19 49.78
N ALA A 75 4.34 7.39 50.16
CA ALA A 75 3.96 8.27 51.28
C ALA A 75 3.21 7.52 52.41
N ALA A 76 2.71 6.31 52.13
CA ALA A 76 1.95 5.47 53.06
C ALA A 76 2.28 3.99 52.85
N THR A 77 1.78 3.13 53.74
CA THR A 77 1.93 1.67 53.64
C THR A 77 1.24 1.09 52.41
N THR A 78 0.14 1.71 51.98
CA THR A 78 -0.61 1.36 50.76
C THR A 78 -0.98 2.60 49.97
N SER A 79 -1.02 2.52 48.64
CA SER A 79 -1.54 3.56 47.75
C SER A 79 -2.47 2.98 46.69
N THR A 80 -3.47 3.76 46.26
CA THR A 80 -4.35 3.40 45.15
C THR A 80 -4.25 4.43 44.03
N THR A 81 -3.95 3.94 42.82
CA THR A 81 -3.79 4.75 41.62
C THR A 81 -4.90 4.41 40.63
N SER A 82 -5.69 5.41 40.25
CA SER A 82 -6.73 5.26 39.22
C SER A 82 -6.27 5.84 37.88
N LEU A 83 -6.47 5.09 36.79
CA LEU A 83 -6.23 5.54 35.41
C LEU A 83 -7.40 5.17 34.51
N THR A 84 -7.59 5.97 33.46
CA THR A 84 -8.52 5.65 32.38
C THR A 84 -7.85 4.69 31.40
N ALA A 85 -8.58 3.65 30.99
CA ALA A 85 -8.14 2.68 30.00
C ALA A 85 -9.24 2.36 28.97
N PRO A 86 -8.89 1.88 27.76
CA PRO A 86 -9.85 1.32 26.81
C PRO A 86 -10.61 0.13 27.42
N ALA A 87 -11.77 -0.22 26.85
CA ALA A 87 -12.59 -1.34 27.33
C ALA A 87 -11.87 -2.71 27.30
N THR A 88 -10.97 -2.93 26.33
CA THR A 88 -10.19 -4.17 26.14
C THR A 88 -8.83 -3.89 25.51
N GLY A 89 -7.90 -4.85 25.59
CA GLY A 89 -6.69 -4.86 24.77
C GLY A 89 -5.61 -3.86 25.19
N TYR A 90 -5.36 -3.70 26.50
CA TYR A 90 -4.29 -2.85 27.00
C TYR A 90 -3.40 -3.59 28.01
N THR A 91 -2.19 -3.07 28.22
CA THR A 91 -1.27 -3.56 29.25
C THR A 91 -1.08 -2.51 30.32
N VAL A 92 -1.16 -2.92 31.59
CA VAL A 92 -0.79 -2.08 32.72
C VAL A 92 0.69 -2.31 33.01
N ARG A 93 1.49 -1.26 32.87
CA ARG A 93 2.92 -1.26 33.21
C ARG A 93 3.15 -0.43 34.46
N VAL A 94 3.77 -1.02 35.46
CA VAL A 94 4.21 -0.34 36.69
C VAL A 94 5.72 -0.36 36.75
N GLU A 95 6.32 0.83 36.77
CA GLU A 95 7.76 1.01 36.89
C GLU A 95 8.12 1.55 38.26
N LEU A 96 8.89 0.76 39.01
CA LEU A 96 9.35 1.12 40.34
C LEU A 96 10.69 1.83 40.25
N ASN A 97 10.80 2.99 40.91
CA ASN A 97 11.98 3.86 40.83
C ASN A 97 12.66 4.01 42.19
N SER A 98 13.98 4.19 42.16
CA SER A 98 14.80 4.27 43.36
C SER A 98 14.61 5.57 44.16
N ALA A 99 14.12 6.65 43.55
CA ALA A 99 13.86 7.92 44.23
C ALA A 99 12.39 8.38 44.03
N ALA A 100 11.98 9.39 44.80
CA ALA A 100 10.66 10.00 44.70
C ALA A 100 10.50 10.76 43.36
N ASN A 101 9.25 11.08 43.00
CA ASN A 101 8.83 11.83 41.82
C ASN A 101 9.28 11.21 40.50
N PHE A 102 9.26 9.88 40.39
CA PHE A 102 9.79 9.15 39.23
C PHE A 102 11.27 9.46 38.96
N GLY A 103 12.02 9.83 40.01
CA GLY A 103 13.45 10.11 39.94
C GLY A 103 14.31 8.86 40.20
N GLY A 104 15.60 8.97 39.91
CA GLY A 104 16.54 7.86 40.07
C GLY A 104 16.46 6.85 38.93
N SER A 105 16.86 5.61 39.19
CA SER A 105 16.82 4.53 38.20
C SER A 105 15.57 3.68 38.35
N VAL A 106 15.09 3.10 37.24
CA VAL A 106 14.08 2.05 37.27
C VAL A 106 14.72 0.78 37.83
N ILE A 107 14.19 0.30 38.94
CA ILE A 107 14.71 -0.84 39.68
C ILE A 107 13.79 -2.07 39.59
N GLY A 108 12.52 -1.85 39.25
CA GLY A 108 11.53 -2.91 39.13
C GLY A 108 10.54 -2.63 38.02
N ILE A 109 10.14 -3.68 37.31
CA ILE A 109 9.11 -3.64 36.27
C ILE A 109 8.05 -4.68 36.60
N LEU A 110 6.80 -4.31 36.37
CA LEU A 110 5.64 -5.21 36.39
C LEU A 110 4.79 -4.85 35.18
N GLU A 111 4.49 -5.83 34.33
CA GLU A 111 3.57 -5.69 33.21
C GLU A 111 2.50 -6.78 33.30
N ASP A 112 1.23 -6.39 33.43
CA ASP A 112 0.08 -7.29 33.46
C ASP A 112 -0.93 -6.86 32.39
N THR A 113 -1.39 -7.82 31.59
CA THR A 113 -2.32 -7.56 30.47
C THR A 113 -3.74 -7.84 30.93
N VAL A 114 -4.58 -6.81 30.92
CA VAL A 114 -5.99 -6.91 31.28
C VAL A 114 -6.81 -7.14 30.02
N VAL A 115 -7.55 -8.25 29.96
CA VAL A 115 -8.27 -8.67 28.75
C VAL A 115 -9.69 -8.07 28.67
N SER A 116 -10.32 -7.67 29.78
CA SER A 116 -11.61 -6.94 29.74
C SER A 116 -12.03 -6.32 31.08
N GLY A 117 -12.63 -5.11 31.05
CA GLY A 117 -13.39 -4.52 32.16
C GLY A 117 -12.59 -3.72 33.21
N SER A 118 -13.30 -3.10 34.16
CA SER A 118 -12.69 -2.42 35.32
C SER A 118 -11.83 -3.40 36.11
N SER A 119 -10.54 -3.11 36.24
CA SER A 119 -9.56 -4.05 36.81
C SER A 119 -8.87 -3.47 38.03
N VAL A 120 -8.77 -4.30 39.06
CA VAL A 120 -8.03 -3.99 40.29
C VAL A 120 -6.78 -4.84 40.33
N LEU A 121 -5.60 -4.21 40.24
CA LEU A 121 -4.31 -4.87 40.37
C LEU A 121 -3.77 -4.65 41.78
N ASN A 122 -3.53 -5.72 42.52
CA ASN A 122 -2.88 -5.65 43.82
C ASN A 122 -1.39 -5.99 43.66
N VAL A 123 -0.54 -5.02 43.96
CA VAL A 123 0.92 -5.06 43.72
C VAL A 123 1.66 -4.97 45.04
N ALA A 124 2.66 -5.82 45.26
CA ALA A 124 3.52 -5.80 46.42
C ALA A 124 4.94 -5.33 46.05
N VAL A 125 5.42 -4.26 46.69
CA VAL A 125 6.79 -3.75 46.56
C VAL A 125 7.69 -4.46 47.57
N GLY A 126 8.88 -4.87 47.16
CA GLY A 126 9.90 -5.48 48.05
C GLY A 126 9.69 -6.96 48.37
N ALA A 127 8.60 -7.58 47.90
CA ALA A 127 8.37 -9.01 48.06
C ALA A 127 9.35 -9.83 47.18
N PRO A 128 9.92 -10.95 47.69
CA PRO A 128 10.71 -11.85 46.86
C PRO A 128 9.87 -12.48 45.74
N VAL A 129 10.43 -12.52 44.53
CA VAL A 129 9.81 -13.21 43.38
C VAL A 129 9.96 -14.72 43.58
N GLN A 130 8.84 -15.43 43.72
CA GLN A 130 8.79 -16.90 43.87
C GLN A 130 8.45 -17.60 42.56
N SER A 131 7.70 -16.94 41.68
CA SER A 131 7.47 -17.38 40.31
C SER A 131 7.30 -16.16 39.40
N ILE A 132 7.38 -16.36 38.09
CA ILE A 132 7.07 -15.31 37.11
C ILE A 132 5.91 -15.74 36.24
N ARG A 133 5.21 -14.75 35.67
CA ARG A 133 4.12 -14.93 34.72
C ARG A 133 4.45 -14.15 33.45
N ILE A 134 4.16 -14.75 32.31
CA ILE A 134 4.22 -14.10 30.99
C ILE A 134 2.82 -13.97 30.43
N LEU A 135 2.51 -12.82 29.85
CA LEU A 135 1.16 -12.50 29.39
C LEU A 135 1.13 -11.89 27.99
N PRO A 136 0.14 -12.26 27.18
CA PRO A 136 -0.80 -13.35 27.42
C PRO A 136 -0.09 -14.73 27.41
N GLY A 137 -0.64 -15.71 28.13
CA GLY A 137 -0.07 -17.08 28.19
C GLY A 137 -0.22 -17.85 26.87
N THR A 138 -1.22 -17.48 26.07
CA THR A 138 -1.38 -17.88 24.68
C THR A 138 -1.86 -16.67 23.88
N ALA A 139 -1.34 -16.48 22.67
CA ALA A 139 -1.80 -15.46 21.75
C ALA A 139 -1.89 -15.98 20.32
N ASP A 140 -2.87 -15.45 19.60
CA ASP A 140 -2.98 -15.60 18.16
C ASP A 140 -2.56 -14.27 17.49
N ILE A 141 -1.61 -14.35 16.55
CA ILE A 141 -1.19 -13.21 15.73
C ILE A 141 -1.20 -13.60 14.25
N SER A 142 -1.32 -12.62 13.36
CA SER A 142 -1.10 -12.87 11.92
C SER A 142 0.39 -12.91 11.60
N ILE A 143 0.77 -13.47 10.44
CA ILE A 143 2.08 -13.22 9.84
C ILE A 143 2.32 -11.70 9.76
N GLY A 144 3.49 -11.27 10.25
CA GLY A 144 3.94 -9.90 10.51
C GLY A 144 3.16 -9.08 11.54
N GLY A 145 2.12 -9.67 12.15
CA GLY A 145 1.51 -9.12 13.34
C GLY A 145 2.51 -9.03 14.50
N LYS A 146 2.40 -7.97 15.31
CA LYS A 146 3.25 -7.75 16.48
C LYS A 146 2.45 -7.83 17.77
N LEU A 147 3.05 -8.37 18.82
CA LEU A 147 2.49 -8.45 20.16
C LEU A 147 3.59 -8.22 21.19
N ARG A 148 3.40 -7.31 22.13
CA ARG A 148 4.31 -7.17 23.28
C ARG A 148 3.86 -8.10 24.41
N LEU A 149 4.78 -8.92 24.91
CA LEU A 149 4.53 -9.77 26.08
C LEU A 149 4.80 -9.00 27.37
N GLY A 150 3.84 -9.04 28.30
CA GLY A 150 4.01 -8.52 29.66
C GLY A 150 4.65 -9.55 30.58
N ILE A 151 5.44 -9.09 31.54
CA ILE A 151 6.08 -9.91 32.58
C ILE A 151 5.75 -9.37 33.96
N ALA A 152 5.29 -10.26 34.85
CA ALA A 152 5.07 -9.97 36.26
C ALA A 152 5.73 -11.03 37.15
N GLY A 153 6.26 -10.60 38.29
CA GLY A 153 6.65 -11.50 39.37
C GLY A 153 5.44 -11.86 40.22
N LEU A 154 5.48 -13.02 40.87
CA LEU A 154 4.50 -13.45 41.87
C LEU A 154 5.24 -13.79 43.17
N ASP A 155 4.73 -13.29 44.28
CA ASP A 155 5.22 -13.64 45.62
C ASP A 155 4.71 -15.04 46.06
N SER A 156 5.05 -15.45 47.27
CA SER A 156 4.62 -16.75 47.83
C SER A 156 3.11 -16.86 48.04
N GLY A 157 2.39 -15.74 48.10
CA GLY A 157 0.93 -15.67 48.20
C GLY A 157 0.24 -15.58 46.84
N GLY A 158 1.00 -15.54 45.73
CA GLY A 158 0.47 -15.36 44.39
C GLY A 158 0.07 -13.92 44.06
N ASN A 159 0.49 -12.94 44.86
CA ASN A 159 0.25 -11.52 44.55
C ASN A 159 1.29 -11.02 43.55
N LEU A 160 0.91 -10.04 42.72
CA LEU A 160 1.82 -9.45 41.76
C LEU A 160 2.95 -8.70 42.48
N THR A 161 4.17 -8.89 42.03
CA THR A 161 5.36 -8.16 42.49
C THR A 161 6.28 -7.83 41.31
N PHE A 162 7.28 -7.01 41.56
CA PHE A 162 8.18 -6.50 40.54
C PHE A 162 9.27 -7.52 40.22
N VAL A 163 9.53 -7.73 38.93
CA VAL A 163 10.81 -8.30 38.50
C VAL A 163 11.85 -7.18 38.46
N ASN A 164 13.09 -7.50 38.85
CA ASN A 164 14.19 -6.54 38.77
C ASN A 164 14.38 -6.06 37.31
N ALA A 165 14.58 -4.75 37.13
CA ALA A 165 14.81 -4.17 35.80
C ALA A 165 16.03 -4.83 35.12
N GLY A 166 15.94 -5.11 33.82
CA GLY A 166 17.00 -5.74 33.03
C GLY A 166 17.32 -7.21 33.41
N SER A 167 16.51 -7.83 34.27
CA SER A 167 16.79 -9.18 34.79
C SER A 167 16.01 -10.29 34.09
N VAL A 168 15.27 -9.96 33.03
CA VAL A 168 14.48 -10.91 32.24
C VAL A 168 15.07 -11.03 30.85
N THR A 169 15.27 -12.25 30.39
CA THR A 169 15.70 -12.56 29.01
C THR A 169 14.62 -13.36 28.30
N PHE A 170 14.50 -13.16 26.98
CA PHE A 170 13.56 -13.88 26.14
C PHE A 170 14.28 -14.86 25.22
N SER A 171 13.67 -16.01 25.01
CA SER A 171 14.11 -17.05 24.08
C SER A 171 12.90 -17.64 23.38
N LYS A 172 13.11 -18.32 22.26
CA LYS A 172 12.03 -18.95 21.49
C LYS A 172 12.32 -20.40 21.15
N THR A 173 11.26 -21.18 20.96
CA THR A 173 11.29 -22.52 20.41
C THR A 173 10.22 -22.62 19.32
N GLY A 174 10.66 -22.86 18.09
CA GLY A 174 9.83 -22.75 16.88
C GLY A 174 10.32 -21.63 15.96
N THR A 175 9.84 -21.64 14.72
CA THR A 175 10.23 -20.69 13.65
C THR A 175 9.11 -19.74 13.25
N SER A 176 7.88 -20.01 13.69
CA SER A 176 6.68 -19.25 13.29
C SER A 176 6.66 -17.81 13.80
N ALA A 177 7.38 -17.48 14.88
CA ALA A 177 7.53 -16.12 15.37
C ALA A 177 8.97 -15.80 15.82
N ASP A 178 9.31 -14.51 15.81
CA ASP A 178 10.51 -13.93 16.42
C ASP A 178 10.16 -13.20 17.72
N VAL A 179 11.13 -13.06 18.62
CA VAL A 179 11.01 -12.26 19.86
C VAL A 179 12.26 -11.42 20.07
N ASP A 180 12.10 -10.13 20.34
CA ASP A 180 13.21 -9.22 20.64
C ASP A 180 13.60 -9.20 22.14
N ALA A 181 14.66 -8.47 22.48
CA ALA A 181 15.14 -8.34 23.86
C ALA A 181 14.13 -7.65 24.80
N ASN A 182 13.17 -6.92 24.25
CA ASN A 182 12.13 -6.24 25.01
C ASN A 182 10.86 -7.10 25.18
N GLY A 183 10.82 -8.32 24.64
CA GLY A 183 9.65 -9.20 24.69
C GLY A 183 8.60 -8.90 23.61
N THR A 184 8.95 -8.18 22.55
CA THR A 184 8.08 -7.95 21.40
C THR A 184 8.17 -9.12 20.44
N VAL A 185 7.05 -9.79 20.23
CA VAL A 185 6.89 -10.91 19.30
C VAL A 185 6.46 -10.41 17.93
N THR A 186 7.04 -10.96 16.86
CA THR A 186 6.63 -10.70 15.47
C THR A 186 6.34 -12.02 14.77
N GLY A 187 5.17 -12.15 14.15
CA GLY A 187 4.81 -13.34 13.35
C GLY A 187 5.67 -13.43 12.08
N VAL A 188 6.27 -14.59 11.82
CA VAL A 188 7.18 -14.82 10.69
C VAL A 188 6.55 -15.76 9.66
N SER A 189 5.98 -16.88 10.11
CA SER A 189 5.33 -17.87 9.24
C SER A 189 4.19 -18.54 9.98
N SER A 190 3.24 -19.15 9.28
CA SER A 190 2.18 -19.90 9.94
C SER A 190 2.73 -21.03 10.82
N GLY A 191 2.05 -21.33 11.92
CA GLY A 191 2.42 -22.36 12.89
C GLY A 191 2.49 -21.81 14.31
N THR A 192 3.19 -22.51 15.19
CA THR A 192 3.24 -22.17 16.62
C THR A 192 4.68 -21.98 17.08
N THR A 193 4.93 -20.94 17.87
CA THR A 193 6.21 -20.67 18.53
C THR A 193 5.98 -20.49 20.02
N THR A 194 6.78 -21.16 20.85
CA THR A 194 6.79 -20.94 22.30
C THR A 194 7.83 -19.89 22.62
N VAL A 195 7.42 -18.79 23.25
CA VAL A 195 8.32 -17.77 23.78
C VAL A 195 8.52 -18.00 25.27
N ARG A 196 9.77 -18.15 25.71
CA ARG A 196 10.14 -18.37 27.11
C ARG A 196 10.82 -17.12 27.66
N ALA A 197 10.25 -16.56 28.72
CA ALA A 197 10.90 -15.56 29.56
C ALA A 197 11.63 -16.24 30.71
N THR A 198 12.87 -15.83 30.97
CA THR A 198 13.68 -16.31 32.09
C THR A 198 14.12 -15.13 32.94
N TYR A 199 13.71 -15.14 34.20
CA TYR A 199 14.16 -14.20 35.22
C TYR A 199 15.43 -14.74 35.88
N THR A 200 16.53 -14.01 35.70
CA THR A 200 17.87 -14.45 36.10
C THR A 200 17.97 -14.77 37.59
N PRO A 201 17.46 -13.92 38.52
CA PRO A 201 17.41 -14.29 39.93
C PRO A 201 16.50 -15.49 40.18
N GLY A 202 17.06 -16.56 40.74
CA GLY A 202 16.34 -17.80 41.00
C GLY A 202 16.04 -18.65 39.77
N ALA A 203 16.53 -18.28 38.58
CA ALA A 203 16.33 -18.99 37.32
C ALA A 203 14.86 -19.34 37.03
N LEU A 204 13.95 -18.44 37.42
CA LEU A 204 12.51 -18.64 37.27
C LEU A 204 12.11 -18.42 35.81
N SER A 205 11.15 -19.20 35.32
CA SER A 205 10.76 -19.13 33.92
C SER A 205 9.26 -19.30 33.70
N ALA A 206 8.74 -18.60 32.70
CA ALA A 206 7.38 -18.79 32.20
C ALA A 206 7.38 -18.81 30.67
N SER A 207 6.32 -19.34 30.06
CA SER A 207 6.24 -19.46 28.61
C SER A 207 4.88 -19.01 28.08
N SER A 208 4.91 -18.38 26.91
CA SER A 208 3.74 -17.97 26.14
C SER A 208 3.70 -18.76 24.83
N THR A 209 2.53 -19.27 24.47
CA THR A 209 2.31 -19.95 23.19
C THR A 209 1.81 -18.95 22.15
N ILE A 210 2.57 -18.76 21.09
CA ILE A 210 2.22 -17.84 19.99
C ILE A 210 1.78 -18.67 18.79
N ASN A 211 0.50 -18.61 18.47
CA ASN A 211 -0.03 -19.16 17.23
C ASN A 211 0.02 -18.07 16.17
N VAL A 212 0.83 -18.30 15.15
CA VAL A 212 0.89 -17.44 13.98
C VAL A 212 0.01 -18.05 12.92
N GLN A 213 -1.06 -17.36 12.58
CA GLN A 213 -1.95 -17.76 11.52
C GLN A 213 -1.68 -16.91 10.30
N LYS A 214 -1.93 -17.47 9.11
CA LYS A 214 -2.22 -16.61 7.97
C LYS A 214 -3.45 -15.78 8.37
N ALA A 215 -3.46 -14.47 8.10
CA ALA A 215 -4.67 -13.68 8.32
C ALA A 215 -5.84 -14.45 7.70
N GLY A 216 -6.96 -14.66 8.42
CA GLY A 216 -8.07 -15.45 7.90
C GLY A 216 -8.58 -14.80 6.62
N VAL A 217 -8.12 -15.28 5.46
CA VAL A 217 -8.43 -14.63 4.20
C VAL A 217 -9.74 -15.20 3.68
N THR A 218 -10.83 -14.52 3.97
CA THR A 218 -12.04 -14.69 3.15
C THR A 218 -11.68 -14.28 1.73
N LYS A 219 -11.96 -15.14 0.74
CA LYS A 219 -11.80 -14.79 -0.68
C LYS A 219 -12.69 -13.57 -0.97
N SER A 220 -12.15 -12.53 -1.62
CA SER A 220 -12.91 -11.33 -2.02
C SER A 220 -13.24 -11.40 -3.52
N LYS A 221 -14.09 -10.50 -4.02
CA LYS A 221 -14.30 -10.38 -5.46
C LYS A 221 -13.06 -9.79 -6.15
N TRP A 222 -12.45 -8.79 -5.52
CA TRP A 222 -11.27 -8.09 -6.03
C TRP A 222 -10.15 -8.01 -5.00
N THR A 223 -8.93 -8.27 -5.47
CA THR A 223 -7.70 -7.84 -4.81
C THR A 223 -6.95 -6.91 -5.76
N VAL A 224 -6.77 -5.67 -5.32
CA VAL A 224 -5.99 -4.64 -6.01
C VAL A 224 -4.57 -4.67 -5.44
N MET A 225 -3.61 -5.07 -6.25
CA MET A 225 -2.19 -5.15 -5.91
C MET A 225 -1.52 -3.86 -6.37
N VAL A 226 -0.91 -3.11 -5.47
CA VAL A 226 -0.20 -1.87 -5.79
C VAL A 226 1.28 -2.03 -5.46
N PHE A 227 2.11 -2.05 -6.50
CA PHE A 227 3.56 -2.09 -6.41
C PHE A 227 4.07 -0.64 -6.42
N LEU A 228 4.15 -0.06 -5.22
CA LEU A 228 4.38 1.37 -4.98
C LEU A 228 5.87 1.62 -4.72
N ASN A 229 6.65 1.73 -5.78
CA ASN A 229 8.09 1.99 -5.67
C ASN A 229 8.33 3.50 -5.59
N ALA A 230 8.53 4.03 -4.38
CA ALA A 230 8.82 5.44 -4.13
C ALA A 230 10.29 5.68 -3.76
N ALA A 231 11.19 4.78 -4.15
CA ALA A 231 12.64 4.95 -4.00
C ALA A 231 13.25 5.87 -5.08
N ASN A 232 12.61 7.02 -5.34
CA ASN A 232 13.00 8.02 -6.34
C ASN A 232 12.31 9.37 -6.03
N ASN A 233 12.42 10.35 -6.92
CA ASN A 233 11.85 11.69 -6.73
C ASN A 233 10.30 11.77 -6.74
N LEU A 234 9.57 10.68 -7.01
CA LEU A 234 8.11 10.65 -6.89
C LEU A 234 7.62 10.40 -5.45
N TYR A 235 8.52 10.14 -4.50
CA TYR A 235 8.16 9.88 -3.09
C TYR A 235 7.12 10.82 -2.46
N PRO A 236 7.03 12.14 -2.78
CA PRO A 236 6.03 13.01 -2.15
C PRO A 236 4.58 12.63 -2.46
N TYR A 237 4.35 11.81 -3.50
CA TYR A 237 3.02 11.40 -3.94
C TYR A 237 2.56 10.07 -3.34
N ALA A 238 3.47 9.28 -2.77
CA ALA A 238 3.15 7.96 -2.25
C ALA A 238 2.12 8.02 -1.09
N ILE A 239 2.36 8.84 -0.06
CA ILE A 239 1.43 9.01 1.08
C ILE A 239 0.04 9.48 0.60
N PRO A 240 -0.08 10.54 -0.23
CA PRO A 240 -1.37 10.93 -0.81
C PRO A 240 -2.10 9.79 -1.54
N ASN A 241 -1.41 8.97 -2.34
CA ASN A 241 -2.04 7.86 -3.04
C ASN A 241 -2.53 6.77 -2.06
N VAL A 242 -1.74 6.43 -1.02
CA VAL A 242 -2.20 5.48 0.01
C VAL A 242 -3.42 6.02 0.76
N ASN A 243 -3.42 7.30 1.15
CA ASN A 243 -4.59 7.94 1.78
C ASN A 243 -5.83 7.92 0.87
N GLN A 244 -5.67 8.05 -0.45
CA GLN A 244 -6.80 7.89 -1.40
C GLN A 244 -7.33 6.45 -1.41
N MET A 245 -6.46 5.43 -1.37
CA MET A 245 -6.88 4.03 -1.26
C MET A 245 -7.62 3.77 0.06
N GLU A 246 -7.15 4.33 1.18
CA GLU A 246 -7.77 4.19 2.51
C GLU A 246 -9.23 4.69 2.52
N LYS A 247 -9.55 5.76 1.78
CA LYS A 247 -10.93 6.30 1.70
C LYS A 247 -11.94 5.33 1.11
N VAL A 248 -11.49 4.36 0.30
CA VAL A 248 -12.37 3.41 -0.44
C VAL A 248 -12.17 1.95 -0.01
N ALA A 249 -11.31 1.69 0.97
CA ALA A 249 -11.04 0.34 1.49
C ALA A 249 -12.14 -0.23 2.43
N GLY A 250 -13.31 0.41 2.48
CA GLY A 250 -14.43 0.06 3.36
C GLY A 250 -15.27 -1.14 2.94
N ASN A 251 -15.07 -1.66 1.72
CA ASN A 251 -15.84 -2.79 1.19
C ASN A 251 -15.08 -4.12 1.36
N ALA A 252 -15.71 -5.14 1.95
CA ALA A 252 -15.12 -6.47 2.09
C ALA A 252 -14.89 -7.22 0.75
N ASP A 253 -15.63 -6.86 -0.31
CA ASP A 253 -15.50 -7.44 -1.65
C ASP A 253 -14.29 -6.90 -2.43
N VAL A 254 -13.74 -5.74 -2.04
CA VAL A 254 -12.64 -5.06 -2.73
C VAL A 254 -11.58 -4.68 -1.71
N ARG A 255 -10.39 -5.27 -1.82
CA ARG A 255 -9.26 -4.93 -0.94
C ARG A 255 -8.06 -4.44 -1.72
N PHE A 256 -7.19 -3.70 -1.04
CA PHE A 256 -5.90 -3.28 -1.57
C PHE A 256 -4.78 -3.90 -0.77
N VAL A 257 -3.77 -4.40 -1.47
CA VAL A 257 -2.52 -4.90 -0.90
C VAL A 257 -1.37 -4.15 -1.54
N LEU A 258 -0.47 -3.61 -0.73
CA LEU A 258 0.64 -2.77 -1.17
C LEU A 258 1.94 -3.50 -0.90
N GLN A 259 2.89 -3.40 -1.82
CA GLN A 259 4.31 -3.45 -1.50
C GLN A 259 4.85 -2.06 -1.79
N TRP A 260 5.26 -1.37 -0.74
CA TRP A 260 5.61 0.04 -0.75
C TRP A 260 7.02 0.23 -0.24
N LYS A 261 7.86 0.81 -1.09
CA LYS A 261 9.22 1.21 -0.73
C LYS A 261 9.36 2.72 -0.67
N GLU A 262 10.00 3.19 0.39
CA GLU A 262 10.52 4.54 0.54
C GLU A 262 11.98 4.45 0.97
N THR A 263 12.76 5.52 0.78
CA THR A 263 14.18 5.53 1.15
C THR A 263 14.61 6.87 1.73
N GLY A 264 15.08 6.87 2.98
CA GLY A 264 15.66 8.07 3.59
C GLY A 264 17.04 8.45 3.03
N ALA A 265 17.67 7.55 2.26
CA ALA A 265 19.07 7.66 1.87
C ALA A 265 19.33 8.56 0.63
N ILE A 266 18.29 8.89 -0.13
CA ILE A 266 18.40 9.55 -1.44
C ILE A 266 17.57 10.83 -1.43
N PHE A 267 18.05 11.87 -2.11
CA PHE A 267 17.39 13.18 -2.22
C PHE A 267 17.18 13.95 -0.90
N GLY A 268 17.84 13.54 0.19
CA GLY A 268 17.67 14.22 1.48
C GLY A 268 16.22 14.21 1.96
N GLN A 269 15.50 13.09 1.73
CA GLN A 269 14.07 12.93 1.99
C GLN A 269 13.73 13.17 3.47
N GLU A 270 13.46 14.43 3.80
CA GLU A 270 12.75 14.79 5.03
C GLU A 270 11.29 14.35 4.83
N ASN A 271 10.78 13.49 5.72
CA ASN A 271 9.37 13.03 5.80
C ASN A 271 8.96 11.78 5.00
N VAL A 272 9.82 10.77 4.86
CA VAL A 272 9.34 9.42 4.49
C VAL A 272 8.43 8.83 5.58
N HIS A 273 7.39 8.08 5.21
CA HIS A 273 6.56 7.37 6.20
C HIS A 273 7.34 6.20 6.82
N HIS A 274 8.19 5.54 6.05
CA HIS A 274 9.14 4.54 6.51
C HIS A 274 10.43 4.52 5.70
N ASP A 275 11.43 3.77 6.17
CA ASP A 275 12.66 3.53 5.41
C ASP A 275 12.77 2.03 5.08
N GLY A 276 12.88 1.71 3.79
CA GLY A 276 12.87 0.35 3.25
C GLY A 276 11.55 -0.06 2.61
N THR A 277 11.36 -1.36 2.43
CA THR A 277 10.19 -1.94 1.76
C THR A 277 9.27 -2.63 2.74
N ARG A 278 7.98 -2.34 2.67
CA ARG A 278 6.95 -2.91 3.53
C ARG A 278 5.75 -3.39 2.72
N ARG A 279 5.02 -4.36 3.26
CA ARG A 279 3.73 -4.79 2.73
C ARG A 279 2.60 -4.38 3.65
N TYR A 280 1.53 -3.85 3.07
CA TYR A 280 0.37 -3.38 3.81
C TYR A 280 -0.91 -4.01 3.28
N LEU A 281 -1.86 -4.23 4.17
CA LEU A 281 -3.28 -4.39 3.83
C LEU A 281 -3.95 -3.06 4.13
N VAL A 282 -4.48 -2.39 3.11
CA VAL A 282 -5.12 -1.08 3.29
C VAL A 282 -6.36 -1.23 4.14
N LYS A 283 -6.55 -0.30 5.08
CA LYS A 283 -7.70 -0.24 5.97
C LYS A 283 -8.45 1.07 5.77
N PRO A 284 -9.77 1.10 6.04
CA PRO A 284 -10.54 2.33 5.96
C PRO A 284 -9.96 3.42 6.86
N ASP A 285 -9.66 4.57 6.27
CA ASP A 285 -9.27 5.77 6.99
C ASP A 285 -9.62 7.02 6.16
N ASN A 286 -9.78 8.17 6.83
CA ASN A 286 -9.95 9.46 6.14
C ASN A 286 -8.96 10.54 6.61
N THR A 287 -8.04 10.20 7.50
CA THR A 287 -7.06 11.13 8.03
C THR A 287 -5.87 11.25 7.09
N ALA A 288 -4.92 12.14 7.40
CA ALA A 288 -3.69 12.29 6.62
C ALA A 288 -2.60 11.28 7.03
N THR A 289 -2.82 10.51 8.10
CA THR A 289 -1.84 9.56 8.64
C THR A 289 -2.20 8.15 8.21
N ILE A 290 -1.25 7.44 7.60
CA ILE A 290 -1.44 6.04 7.21
C ILE A 290 -1.90 5.20 8.41
N LYS A 291 -3.10 4.60 8.30
CA LYS A 291 -3.67 3.65 9.28
C LYS A 291 -3.73 2.23 8.75
N SER A 292 -3.33 2.03 7.51
CA SER A 292 -3.21 0.74 6.86
C SER A 292 -2.41 -0.25 7.70
N GLN A 293 -2.86 -1.50 7.71
CA GLN A 293 -2.27 -2.55 8.54
C GLN A 293 -0.93 -2.98 7.93
N LEU A 294 0.17 -2.78 8.65
CA LEU A 294 1.47 -3.36 8.30
C LEU A 294 1.39 -4.88 8.38
N ILE A 295 1.71 -5.56 7.29
CA ILE A 295 1.67 -7.02 7.15
C ILE A 295 3.07 -7.63 7.13
N GLN A 296 4.05 -6.94 6.54
CA GLN A 296 5.42 -7.43 6.51
C GLN A 296 6.39 -6.26 6.39
N ASP A 297 7.46 -6.28 7.16
CA ASP A 297 8.62 -5.40 6.93
C ASP A 297 9.69 -6.23 6.24
N LEU A 298 10.05 -5.86 5.01
CA LEU A 298 11.05 -6.55 4.18
C LEU A 298 12.44 -5.90 4.33
N GLY A 299 12.56 -4.83 5.10
CA GLY A 299 13.81 -4.10 5.31
C GLY A 299 14.25 -3.25 4.11
N THR A 300 15.48 -2.76 4.18
CA THR A 300 16.04 -1.77 3.23
C THR A 300 16.67 -2.38 1.99
N ASN A 301 16.86 -3.71 1.96
CA ASN A 301 17.63 -4.42 0.93
C ASN A 301 16.75 -5.08 -0.15
N VAL A 302 15.57 -4.54 -0.42
CA VAL A 302 14.70 -4.99 -1.52
C VAL A 302 14.81 -4.04 -2.69
N ASP A 303 15.18 -4.59 -3.84
CA ASP A 303 15.23 -3.89 -5.11
C ASP A 303 13.86 -3.98 -5.80
N MET A 304 13.09 -2.89 -5.78
CA MET A 304 11.80 -2.80 -6.46
C MET A 304 11.93 -2.46 -7.95
N GLY A 305 13.14 -2.21 -8.46
CA GLY A 305 13.44 -2.20 -9.89
C GLY A 305 13.66 -3.59 -10.48
N SER A 306 13.59 -4.66 -9.69
CA SER A 306 13.75 -6.04 -10.17
C SER A 306 12.42 -6.67 -10.59
N ALA A 307 12.40 -7.27 -11.79
CA ALA A 307 11.29 -8.10 -12.27
C ALA A 307 10.98 -9.29 -11.33
N ALA A 308 11.99 -9.82 -10.62
CA ALA A 308 11.80 -10.88 -9.64
C ALA A 308 11.02 -10.39 -8.42
N THR A 309 11.32 -9.18 -7.94
CA THR A 309 10.60 -8.57 -6.81
C THR A 309 9.13 -8.31 -7.15
N LEU A 310 8.84 -7.89 -8.39
CA LEU A 310 7.46 -7.75 -8.87
C LEU A 310 6.75 -9.12 -8.90
N ARG A 311 7.39 -10.15 -9.47
CA ARG A 311 6.85 -11.52 -9.48
C ARG A 311 6.52 -12.00 -8.06
N ASP A 312 7.46 -11.84 -7.12
CA ASP A 312 7.32 -12.28 -5.74
C ASP A 312 6.16 -11.55 -5.04
N PHE A 313 5.97 -10.25 -5.31
CA PHE A 313 4.84 -9.51 -4.79
C PHE A 313 3.50 -10.02 -5.33
N VAL A 314 3.39 -10.28 -6.63
CA VAL A 314 2.16 -10.78 -7.23
C VAL A 314 1.83 -12.18 -6.70
N ALA A 315 2.82 -13.07 -6.66
CA ALA A 315 2.65 -14.43 -6.12
C ALA A 315 2.21 -14.38 -4.65
N TRP A 316 2.91 -13.60 -3.83
CA TRP A 316 2.57 -13.41 -2.42
C TRP A 316 1.17 -12.84 -2.25
N SER A 317 0.78 -11.86 -3.07
CA SER A 317 -0.55 -11.23 -3.00
C SER A 317 -1.66 -12.21 -3.32
N LYS A 318 -1.51 -13.03 -4.36
CA LYS A 318 -2.52 -14.06 -4.69
C LYS A 318 -2.61 -15.15 -3.63
N GLU A 319 -1.47 -15.55 -3.08
CA GLU A 319 -1.41 -16.55 -2.03
C GLU A 319 -2.02 -16.06 -0.70
N ASN A 320 -1.76 -14.80 -0.32
CA ASN A 320 -2.16 -14.25 0.97
C ASN A 320 -3.47 -13.44 0.93
N TYR A 321 -3.92 -13.08 -0.26
CA TYR A 321 -5.14 -12.31 -0.48
C TYR A 321 -5.91 -12.81 -1.71
N PRO A 322 -6.30 -14.10 -1.75
CA PRO A 322 -7.08 -14.66 -2.84
C PRO A 322 -8.34 -13.84 -3.16
N ALA A 323 -8.60 -13.68 -4.44
CA ALA A 323 -9.80 -13.04 -4.97
C ALA A 323 -10.31 -13.77 -6.21
N ASP A 324 -11.54 -13.46 -6.63
CA ASP A 324 -12.05 -13.91 -7.93
C ASP A 324 -11.31 -13.21 -9.08
N ARG A 325 -10.98 -11.93 -8.88
CA ARG A 325 -10.35 -11.07 -9.88
C ARG A 325 -9.25 -10.20 -9.29
N TYR A 326 -8.28 -9.87 -10.13
CA TYR A 326 -7.07 -9.16 -9.71
C TYR A 326 -6.79 -7.93 -10.56
N VAL A 327 -6.47 -6.83 -9.89
CA VAL A 327 -5.84 -5.66 -10.53
C VAL A 327 -4.38 -5.62 -10.08
N LEU A 328 -3.46 -5.41 -11.00
CA LEU A 328 -2.07 -5.06 -10.69
C LEU A 328 -1.78 -3.65 -11.18
N ILE A 329 -1.37 -2.78 -10.25
CA ILE A 329 -0.87 -1.44 -10.56
C ILE A 329 0.62 -1.40 -10.25
N VAL A 330 1.43 -1.09 -11.24
CA VAL A 330 2.84 -0.74 -11.07
C VAL A 330 2.95 0.78 -11.10
N TRP A 331 3.26 1.38 -9.96
CA TRP A 331 3.34 2.82 -9.78
C TRP A 331 4.79 3.26 -9.78
N ASN A 332 5.16 4.19 -10.68
CA ASN A 332 6.48 4.83 -10.76
C ASN A 332 6.58 5.78 -11.98
N HIS A 333 7.80 6.19 -12.34
CA HIS A 333 8.16 6.60 -13.70
C HIS A 333 7.97 5.47 -14.71
N GLY A 334 7.76 5.86 -15.96
CA GLY A 334 7.74 5.00 -17.13
C GLY A 334 8.40 5.73 -18.31
N ASN A 335 8.92 4.99 -19.29
CA ASN A 335 9.54 5.59 -20.48
C ASN A 335 9.21 4.86 -21.78
N GLY A 336 8.17 4.03 -21.77
CA GLY A 336 7.90 3.08 -22.85
C GLY A 336 9.07 2.12 -23.05
N TRP A 337 9.35 1.78 -24.31
CA TRP A 337 10.42 0.83 -24.65
C TRP A 337 11.78 1.48 -24.96
N GLN A 338 11.86 2.78 -25.25
CA GLN A 338 13.13 3.50 -25.51
C GLN A 338 13.78 4.05 -24.22
N ARG A 339 15.09 4.32 -24.29
CA ARG A 339 15.86 5.06 -23.29
C ARG A 339 15.66 6.55 -23.52
N SER A 340 15.56 7.33 -22.46
CA SER A 340 15.66 8.79 -22.55
C SER A 340 16.96 9.23 -23.24
N LYS A 341 16.88 10.24 -24.13
CA LYS A 341 18.01 10.77 -24.90
C LYS A 341 18.73 11.95 -24.20
N ILE A 342 18.18 12.51 -23.13
CA ILE A 342 18.68 13.73 -22.48
C ILE A 342 19.08 13.44 -21.03
N VAL A 343 20.38 13.21 -20.81
CA VAL A 343 21.14 13.40 -19.55
C VAL A 343 20.54 12.80 -18.26
N GLY A 344 20.89 11.54 -17.98
CA GLY A 344 20.59 10.78 -16.74
C GLY A 344 20.83 9.28 -16.97
N PRO A 345 20.87 8.38 -15.96
CA PRO A 345 21.03 6.95 -16.23
C PRO A 345 19.91 6.46 -17.19
N PRO A 346 20.26 5.64 -18.19
CA PRO A 346 19.44 5.44 -19.38
C PRO A 346 18.36 4.39 -19.14
N VAL A 347 17.12 4.59 -19.58
CA VAL A 347 16.05 3.70 -19.08
C VAL A 347 14.86 3.46 -20.01
N ARG A 348 14.63 2.16 -20.29
CA ARG A 348 13.58 1.55 -21.12
C ARG A 348 12.60 0.80 -20.24
N ALA A 349 11.97 1.51 -19.31
CA ALA A 349 11.61 0.81 -18.10
C ALA A 349 10.47 1.44 -17.34
N VAL A 350 9.99 0.66 -16.40
CA VAL A 350 9.04 1.05 -15.36
C VAL A 350 9.60 0.65 -14.00
N SER A 351 9.11 1.27 -12.93
CA SER A 351 9.50 0.96 -11.55
C SER A 351 10.98 1.21 -11.23
N TYR A 352 11.38 2.47 -11.26
CA TYR A 352 12.73 2.93 -10.98
C TYR A 352 13.00 2.92 -9.48
N ASP A 353 14.11 2.27 -9.11
CA ASP A 353 14.62 2.21 -7.76
C ASP A 353 16.02 2.85 -7.74
N ASP A 354 16.05 4.15 -7.47
CA ASP A 354 17.30 4.94 -7.50
C ASP A 354 18.27 4.49 -6.41
N GLN A 355 17.80 3.79 -5.37
CA GLN A 355 18.65 3.21 -4.32
C GLN A 355 19.55 2.11 -4.86
N PHE A 356 19.01 1.32 -5.79
CA PHE A 356 19.71 0.22 -6.44
C PHE A 356 20.17 0.57 -7.85
N ASN A 357 19.81 1.76 -8.35
CA ASN A 357 20.04 2.18 -9.73
C ASN A 357 19.53 1.12 -10.72
N SER A 358 18.32 0.63 -10.46
CA SER A 358 17.67 -0.46 -11.16
C SER A 358 16.26 -0.06 -11.60
N PHE A 359 15.72 -0.83 -12.53
CA PHE A 359 14.43 -0.60 -13.17
C PHE A 359 14.01 -1.87 -13.91
N ILE A 360 12.70 -2.03 -14.16
CA ILE A 360 12.17 -3.19 -14.87
C ILE A 360 12.13 -2.87 -16.36
N ASP A 361 12.99 -3.52 -17.15
CA ASP A 361 12.93 -3.46 -18.61
C ASP A 361 11.59 -4.03 -19.11
N ILE A 362 11.04 -3.44 -20.18
CA ILE A 362 9.73 -3.85 -20.73
C ILE A 362 9.72 -5.34 -21.11
N TRP A 363 10.79 -5.85 -21.74
CA TRP A 363 10.89 -7.26 -22.16
C TRP A 363 11.04 -8.25 -20.99
N ASP A 364 11.25 -7.77 -19.75
CA ASP A 364 11.27 -8.61 -18.55
C ASP A 364 9.88 -8.75 -17.92
N LEU A 365 8.91 -7.89 -18.29
CA LEU A 365 7.51 -7.96 -17.79
C LEU A 365 6.80 -9.29 -18.07
N PRO A 366 6.92 -9.91 -19.28
CA PRO A 366 6.35 -11.23 -19.52
C PRO A 366 6.91 -12.27 -18.55
N GLY A 367 8.20 -12.17 -18.26
CA GLY A 367 8.87 -12.93 -17.22
C GLY A 367 8.21 -12.68 -15.87
N ALA A 368 8.22 -11.44 -15.38
CA ALA A 368 7.68 -11.05 -14.07
C ALA A 368 6.25 -11.57 -13.81
N LEU A 369 5.42 -11.62 -14.86
CA LEU A 369 4.02 -12.03 -14.78
C LEU A 369 3.75 -13.48 -15.23
N ALA A 370 4.78 -14.24 -15.62
CA ALA A 370 4.60 -15.62 -16.09
C ALA A 370 3.93 -16.50 -15.02
N GLY A 371 2.82 -17.16 -15.38
CA GLY A 371 2.00 -17.96 -14.48
C GLY A 371 1.19 -17.13 -13.47
N GLN A 372 1.23 -15.80 -13.57
CA GLN A 372 0.61 -14.86 -12.63
C GLN A 372 -0.45 -13.98 -13.30
N LYS A 373 -1.25 -14.52 -14.22
CA LYS A 373 -2.28 -13.76 -14.96
C LYS A 373 -3.22 -12.94 -14.06
N VAL A 374 -3.44 -11.67 -14.38
CA VAL A 374 -4.37 -10.76 -13.69
C VAL A 374 -5.51 -10.33 -14.60
N ASP A 375 -6.60 -9.79 -14.07
CA ASP A 375 -7.72 -9.31 -14.88
C ASP A 375 -7.38 -7.96 -15.51
N ILE A 376 -6.79 -7.05 -14.73
CA ILE A 376 -6.39 -5.72 -15.19
C ILE A 376 -4.93 -5.51 -14.80
N LEU A 377 -4.07 -5.30 -15.80
CA LEU A 377 -2.73 -4.76 -15.61
C LEU A 377 -2.77 -3.26 -15.88
N SER A 378 -2.16 -2.47 -15.00
CA SER A 378 -2.12 -1.04 -15.12
C SER A 378 -0.76 -0.51 -14.69
N PHE A 379 -0.31 0.52 -15.38
CA PHE A 379 0.88 1.25 -15.04
C PHE A 379 0.44 2.68 -14.71
N ASP A 380 0.58 3.05 -13.44
CA ASP A 380 0.49 4.45 -13.00
C ASP A 380 1.88 5.07 -13.24
N ALA A 381 2.19 5.21 -14.53
CA ALA A 381 3.49 5.57 -15.08
C ALA A 381 3.36 6.08 -16.53
N CYS A 382 4.29 6.94 -16.95
CA CYS A 382 4.30 7.58 -18.25
C CYS A 382 4.54 6.62 -19.43
N LEU A 383 3.90 6.89 -20.58
CA LEU A 383 4.22 6.29 -21.89
C LEU A 383 4.06 4.75 -21.96
N MET A 384 3.14 4.18 -21.19
CA MET A 384 3.02 2.72 -21.06
C MET A 384 1.92 2.09 -21.95
N GLN A 385 1.04 2.89 -22.54
CA GLN A 385 -0.04 2.43 -23.42
C GLN A 385 0.43 2.28 -24.88
N MET A 386 1.48 1.48 -25.08
CA MET A 386 2.09 1.23 -26.39
C MET A 386 1.78 -0.17 -26.91
N LEU A 387 1.73 -0.36 -28.22
CA LEU A 387 1.54 -1.70 -28.82
C LEU A 387 2.70 -2.64 -28.49
N GLU A 388 3.92 -2.11 -28.39
CA GLU A 388 5.12 -2.83 -27.94
C GLU A 388 4.87 -3.52 -26.60
N ILE A 389 4.35 -2.77 -25.62
CA ILE A 389 4.07 -3.26 -24.27
C ILE A 389 2.86 -4.18 -24.29
N ALA A 390 1.80 -3.82 -25.00
CA ALA A 390 0.60 -4.64 -25.13
C ALA A 390 0.92 -6.02 -25.73
N SER A 391 1.80 -6.09 -26.73
CA SER A 391 2.26 -7.34 -27.33
C SER A 391 3.01 -8.23 -26.33
N ASP A 392 3.86 -7.65 -25.49
CA ASP A 392 4.62 -8.36 -24.46
C ASP A 392 3.71 -8.95 -23.37
N VAL A 393 2.71 -8.20 -22.91
CA VAL A 393 1.92 -8.58 -21.72
C VAL A 393 0.53 -9.14 -22.02
N LYS A 394 0.10 -9.24 -23.29
CA LYS A 394 -1.24 -9.77 -23.67
C LYS A 394 -1.56 -11.16 -23.13
N GLY A 395 -0.54 -11.99 -22.86
CA GLY A 395 -0.71 -13.32 -22.26
C GLY A 395 -0.88 -13.31 -20.73
N SER A 396 -0.58 -12.19 -20.10
CA SER A 396 -0.49 -12.03 -18.64
C SER A 396 -1.64 -11.23 -18.03
N CYS A 397 -2.52 -10.66 -18.86
CA CYS A 397 -3.71 -9.95 -18.39
C CYS A 397 -4.89 -10.04 -19.38
N ASP A 398 -6.11 -9.78 -18.92
CA ASP A 398 -7.29 -9.66 -19.80
C ASP A 398 -7.44 -8.23 -20.34
N TYR A 399 -7.13 -7.23 -19.51
CA TYR A 399 -7.16 -5.82 -19.90
C TYR A 399 -5.88 -5.10 -19.47
N ILE A 400 -5.46 -4.14 -20.28
CA ILE A 400 -4.40 -3.17 -19.96
C ILE A 400 -5.04 -1.80 -19.82
N ALA A 401 -4.84 -1.11 -18.71
CA ALA A 401 -5.38 0.23 -18.47
C ALA A 401 -4.28 1.22 -18.08
N THR A 402 -3.74 1.99 -19.03
CA THR A 402 -2.70 2.99 -18.78
C THR A 402 -2.76 4.16 -19.79
N SER A 403 -1.73 4.99 -19.82
CA SER A 403 -1.64 6.26 -20.56
C SER A 403 -0.63 6.16 -21.72
N GLU A 404 -0.99 6.76 -22.85
CA GLU A 404 -0.08 6.94 -23.99
C GLU A 404 0.93 8.06 -23.73
N GLU A 405 0.54 9.02 -22.89
CA GLU A 405 1.28 10.25 -22.58
C GLU A 405 1.94 10.18 -21.20
N ASN A 406 2.81 11.15 -20.93
CA ASN A 406 3.27 11.49 -19.58
C ASN A 406 2.08 11.72 -18.63
N THR A 407 2.08 11.00 -17.52
CA THR A 407 1.06 11.12 -16.48
C THR A 407 1.41 12.27 -15.52
N PRO A 408 0.43 13.04 -15.01
CA PRO A 408 0.70 14.04 -13.98
C PRO A 408 1.37 13.43 -12.75
N GLY A 409 2.29 14.16 -12.10
CA GLY A 409 3.07 13.66 -10.95
C GLY A 409 2.27 12.96 -9.84
N PRO A 410 1.08 13.47 -9.42
CA PRO A 410 0.26 12.78 -8.41
C PRO A 410 -0.31 11.42 -8.85
N GLY A 411 -0.20 11.04 -10.12
CA GLY A 411 -0.63 9.76 -10.66
C GLY A 411 -2.15 9.56 -10.65
N TYR A 412 -2.60 8.36 -10.37
CA TYR A 412 -4.02 8.04 -10.33
C TYR A 412 -4.76 8.66 -9.14
N PRO A 413 -5.99 9.17 -9.35
CA PRO A 413 -6.92 9.43 -8.26
C PRO A 413 -7.55 8.11 -7.79
N TYR A 414 -6.83 7.37 -6.93
CA TYR A 414 -7.21 6.02 -6.50
C TYR A 414 -8.63 5.95 -5.90
N ASP A 415 -9.01 6.96 -5.12
CA ASP A 415 -10.36 7.05 -4.53
C ASP A 415 -11.45 7.15 -5.60
N ARG A 416 -11.23 7.95 -6.65
CA ARG A 416 -12.19 8.08 -7.77
C ARG A 416 -12.30 6.78 -8.56
N ILE A 417 -11.18 6.22 -9.01
CA ILE A 417 -11.17 4.99 -9.82
C ILE A 417 -11.83 3.84 -9.05
N PHE A 418 -11.41 3.62 -7.80
CA PHE A 418 -11.85 2.47 -7.04
C PHE A 418 -13.15 2.67 -6.26
N SER A 419 -13.71 3.89 -6.22
CA SER A 419 -15.11 4.08 -5.76
C SER A 419 -16.10 3.28 -6.61
N THR A 420 -15.88 3.16 -7.92
CA THR A 420 -16.72 2.35 -8.83
C THR A 420 -16.61 0.86 -8.49
N PHE A 421 -15.40 0.37 -8.21
CA PHE A 421 -15.18 -1.02 -7.76
C PHE A 421 -15.86 -1.27 -6.42
N ALA A 422 -15.68 -0.38 -5.45
CA ALA A 422 -16.29 -0.50 -4.13
C ALA A 422 -17.82 -0.42 -4.18
N ASN A 423 -18.41 0.39 -5.07
CA ASN A 423 -19.87 0.54 -5.16
C ASN A 423 -20.54 -0.52 -6.03
N SER A 424 -19.81 -1.15 -6.95
CA SER A 424 -20.38 -2.10 -7.93
C SER A 424 -19.41 -3.24 -8.26
N PRO A 425 -18.97 -4.02 -7.25
CA PRO A 425 -17.91 -5.02 -7.43
C PRO A 425 -18.30 -6.20 -8.33
N ASP A 426 -19.60 -6.38 -8.63
CA ASP A 426 -20.15 -7.44 -9.48
C ASP A 426 -20.17 -7.11 -10.97
N LEU A 427 -19.90 -5.85 -11.36
CA LEU A 427 -19.81 -5.48 -12.77
C LEU A 427 -18.71 -6.31 -13.48
N SER A 428 -18.87 -6.50 -14.79
CA SER A 428 -17.86 -7.19 -15.59
C SER A 428 -16.52 -6.45 -15.54
N THR A 429 -15.41 -7.17 -15.72
CA THR A 429 -14.06 -6.58 -15.73
C THR A 429 -13.96 -5.46 -16.77
N ARG A 430 -14.56 -5.65 -17.96
CA ARG A 430 -14.66 -4.62 -19.00
C ARG A 430 -15.39 -3.37 -18.53
N GLN A 431 -16.49 -3.49 -17.80
CA GLN A 431 -17.24 -2.32 -17.32
C GLN A 431 -16.48 -1.58 -16.21
N LEU A 432 -15.84 -2.32 -15.30
CA LEU A 432 -15.06 -1.73 -14.21
C LEU A 432 -13.77 -1.06 -14.71
N SER A 433 -13.13 -1.59 -15.75
CA SER A 433 -11.90 -1.00 -16.30
C SER A 433 -12.12 0.41 -16.86
N LYS A 434 -13.34 0.76 -17.28
CA LYS A 434 -13.69 2.13 -17.69
C LYS A 434 -13.44 3.16 -16.59
N ALA A 435 -13.51 2.75 -15.32
CA ALA A 435 -13.26 3.64 -14.19
C ALA A 435 -11.83 4.22 -14.18
N PHE A 436 -10.85 3.54 -14.79
CA PHE A 436 -9.51 4.09 -14.97
C PHE A 436 -9.53 5.32 -15.88
N VAL A 437 -10.25 5.24 -17.00
CA VAL A 437 -10.45 6.35 -17.94
C VAL A 437 -11.21 7.48 -17.24
N ASP A 438 -12.41 7.19 -16.77
CA ASP A 438 -13.31 8.20 -16.21
C ASP A 438 -12.70 8.89 -14.99
N GLY A 439 -12.07 8.14 -14.09
CA GLY A 439 -11.44 8.68 -12.89
C GLY A 439 -10.28 9.62 -13.20
N HIS A 440 -9.50 9.34 -14.24
CA HIS A 440 -8.29 10.09 -14.57
C HIS A 440 -8.59 11.33 -15.43
N VAL A 441 -9.26 11.17 -16.57
CA VAL A 441 -9.42 12.25 -17.57
C VAL A 441 -10.42 13.33 -17.15
N THR A 442 -11.34 13.00 -16.23
CA THR A 442 -12.34 13.95 -15.73
C THR A 442 -11.92 14.67 -14.45
N LEU A 443 -10.69 14.43 -13.97
CA LEU A 443 -10.19 15.12 -12.79
C LEU A 443 -9.95 16.60 -13.12
N ASP A 444 -10.66 17.49 -12.42
CA ASP A 444 -10.57 18.94 -12.64
C ASP A 444 -9.14 19.50 -12.55
N ALA A 445 -8.30 18.90 -11.71
CA ALA A 445 -6.89 19.28 -11.58
C ALA A 445 -6.06 18.98 -12.85
N TYR A 446 -6.53 18.06 -13.71
CA TYR A 446 -5.84 17.58 -14.91
C TYR A 446 -6.38 18.16 -16.21
N LYS A 447 -7.53 18.84 -16.19
CA LYS A 447 -8.21 19.33 -17.41
C LYS A 447 -7.36 20.23 -18.33
N ASN A 448 -6.32 20.87 -17.79
CA ASN A 448 -5.42 21.76 -18.50
C ASN A 448 -4.03 21.13 -18.76
N LEU A 449 -3.88 19.82 -18.57
CA LEU A 449 -2.67 19.04 -18.85
C LEU A 449 -2.93 18.08 -20.01
N PRO A 450 -1.90 17.68 -20.78
CA PRO A 450 -2.03 16.65 -21.81
C PRO A 450 -2.17 15.29 -21.14
N VAL A 451 -3.40 14.84 -20.89
CA VAL A 451 -3.67 13.58 -20.20
C VAL A 451 -4.43 12.67 -21.13
N THR A 452 -3.97 11.43 -21.24
CA THR A 452 -4.63 10.34 -21.96
C THR A 452 -4.82 9.17 -21.00
N GLN A 453 -5.83 8.36 -21.24
CA GLN A 453 -6.01 7.08 -20.55
C GLN A 453 -6.89 6.19 -21.41
N SER A 454 -6.51 4.94 -21.57
CA SER A 454 -7.32 3.98 -22.32
C SER A 454 -7.32 2.60 -21.67
N VAL A 455 -8.13 1.71 -22.23
CA VAL A 455 -8.20 0.31 -21.88
C VAL A 455 -8.16 -0.55 -23.14
N ILE A 456 -7.22 -1.49 -23.18
CA ILE A 456 -7.08 -2.48 -24.25
C ILE A 456 -7.60 -3.83 -23.79
N ASP A 457 -8.42 -4.49 -24.62
CA ASP A 457 -8.74 -5.92 -24.51
C ASP A 457 -7.62 -6.75 -25.14
N THR A 458 -6.87 -7.48 -24.31
CA THR A 458 -5.67 -8.20 -24.76
C THR A 458 -5.98 -9.35 -25.71
N SER A 459 -7.21 -9.88 -25.69
CA SER A 459 -7.65 -10.92 -26.63
C SER A 459 -7.69 -10.44 -28.08
N LYS A 460 -7.67 -9.12 -28.29
CA LYS A 460 -7.72 -8.47 -29.61
C LYS A 460 -6.37 -7.97 -30.10
N VAL A 461 -5.35 -7.94 -29.25
CA VAL A 461 -4.00 -7.44 -29.61
C VAL A 461 -3.41 -8.21 -30.79
N ALA A 462 -3.66 -9.52 -30.90
CA ALA A 462 -3.20 -10.31 -32.03
C ALA A 462 -3.74 -9.83 -33.40
N ALA A 463 -4.96 -9.29 -33.43
CA ALA A 463 -5.52 -8.71 -34.66
C ALA A 463 -4.81 -7.39 -35.03
N VAL A 464 -4.43 -6.59 -34.03
CA VAL A 464 -3.64 -5.36 -34.24
C VAL A 464 -2.23 -5.71 -34.75
N GLU A 465 -1.59 -6.74 -34.19
CA GLU A 465 -0.28 -7.22 -34.64
C GLU A 465 -0.31 -7.66 -36.12
N VAL A 466 -1.34 -8.40 -36.54
CA VAL A 466 -1.52 -8.78 -37.96
C VAL A 466 -1.70 -7.54 -38.85
N ALA A 467 -2.49 -6.56 -38.41
CA ALA A 467 -2.68 -5.33 -39.17
C ALA A 467 -1.39 -4.51 -39.28
N ILE A 468 -0.60 -4.46 -38.22
CA ILE A 468 0.69 -3.78 -38.17
C ILE A 468 1.75 -4.49 -39.01
N ASP A 469 1.77 -5.83 -39.01
CA ASP A 469 2.63 -6.59 -39.90
C ASP A 469 2.33 -6.31 -41.38
N ASN A 470 1.04 -6.22 -41.74
CA ASN A 470 0.63 -5.85 -43.09
C ASN A 470 1.05 -4.41 -43.45
N LEU A 471 0.91 -3.47 -42.51
CA LEU A 471 1.37 -2.09 -42.71
C LEU A 471 2.89 -2.03 -42.87
N ALA A 472 3.66 -2.73 -42.03
CA ALA A 472 5.11 -2.84 -42.16
C ALA A 472 5.49 -3.38 -43.54
N GLY A 473 4.85 -4.46 -44.00
CA GLY A 473 5.07 -5.03 -45.32
C GLY A 473 4.86 -4.03 -46.46
N ALA A 474 3.77 -3.25 -46.40
CA ALA A 474 3.48 -2.22 -47.39
C ALA A 474 4.48 -1.05 -47.34
N LEU A 475 4.88 -0.61 -46.15
CA LEU A 475 5.90 0.44 -45.97
C LEU A 475 7.26 0.01 -46.52
N ILE A 476 7.69 -1.22 -46.22
CA ILE A 476 8.95 -1.80 -46.72
C ILE A 476 8.94 -1.90 -48.24
N ALA A 477 7.86 -2.43 -48.82
CA ALA A 477 7.74 -2.60 -50.27
C ALA A 477 7.77 -1.28 -51.04
N ASN A 478 7.37 -0.17 -50.40
CA ASN A 478 7.29 1.16 -51.01
C ASN A 478 8.32 2.15 -50.46
N GLN A 479 9.33 1.69 -49.71
CA GLN A 479 10.24 2.57 -48.95
C GLN A 479 10.85 3.67 -49.82
N ALA A 480 11.32 3.34 -51.03
CA ALA A 480 11.92 4.31 -51.96
C ALA A 480 10.93 5.39 -52.42
N THR A 481 9.66 5.01 -52.68
CA THR A 481 8.60 5.93 -53.11
C THR A 481 8.23 6.91 -52.00
N ILE A 482 8.21 6.45 -50.75
CA ILE A 482 7.78 7.24 -49.59
C ILE A 482 8.93 7.89 -48.81
N ALA A 483 10.18 7.68 -49.22
CA ALA A 483 11.39 8.15 -48.52
C ALA A 483 11.36 9.65 -48.19
N GLY A 484 10.90 10.48 -49.12
CA GLY A 484 10.83 11.93 -48.92
C GLY A 484 9.64 12.40 -48.08
N VAL A 485 8.60 11.58 -47.90
CA VAL A 485 7.35 12.01 -47.27
C VAL A 485 7.18 11.53 -45.83
N ILE A 486 7.76 10.39 -45.48
CA ILE A 486 7.70 9.85 -44.12
C ILE A 486 8.31 10.81 -43.08
N PRO A 487 9.48 11.44 -43.29
CA PRO A 487 10.01 12.43 -42.35
C PRO A 487 9.07 13.64 -42.17
N THR A 488 8.38 14.07 -43.23
CA THR A 488 7.40 15.15 -43.15
C THR A 488 6.17 14.74 -42.34
N ILE A 489 5.68 13.51 -42.53
CA ILE A 489 4.55 12.98 -41.74
C ILE A 489 4.95 12.90 -40.26
N ARG A 490 6.13 12.34 -39.96
CA ARG A 490 6.68 12.23 -38.61
C ARG A 490 6.80 13.58 -37.91
N ASN A 491 7.35 14.59 -38.59
CA ASN A 491 7.57 15.92 -38.03
C ASN A 491 6.28 16.73 -37.81
N ASN A 492 5.21 16.43 -38.56
CA ASN A 492 3.92 17.12 -38.45
C ASN A 492 2.91 16.39 -37.55
N ALA A 493 3.19 15.15 -37.17
CA ALA A 493 2.36 14.39 -36.24
C ALA A 493 2.66 14.81 -34.79
N PRO A 494 1.63 15.03 -33.95
CA PRO A 494 1.81 15.14 -32.51
C PRO A 494 2.47 13.86 -31.99
N LYS A 495 3.41 14.03 -31.07
CA LYS A 495 4.11 12.92 -30.44
C LYS A 495 3.94 13.03 -28.93
N TYR A 496 3.95 11.87 -28.27
CA TYR A 496 3.98 11.79 -26.82
C TYR A 496 5.39 12.05 -26.28
N ALA A 497 5.47 12.29 -24.97
CA ALA A 497 6.65 12.69 -24.21
C ALA A 497 7.05 14.16 -24.31
N ASP A 498 7.92 14.61 -23.40
CA ASP A 498 8.26 16.01 -23.28
C ASP A 498 9.16 16.46 -24.45
N PRO A 499 9.08 17.74 -24.86
CA PRO A 499 9.98 18.32 -25.85
C PRO A 499 11.45 18.21 -25.41
N GLY A 500 12.13 17.15 -25.88
CA GLY A 500 13.53 16.89 -25.53
C GLY A 500 13.83 15.40 -25.42
N ASP A 501 12.91 14.60 -24.88
CA ASP A 501 13.12 13.16 -24.65
C ASP A 501 13.48 12.42 -25.95
N GLY A 502 13.03 13.00 -27.06
CA GLY A 502 13.39 12.59 -28.41
C GLY A 502 12.77 11.25 -28.77
N HIS A 503 11.68 10.90 -28.10
CA HIS A 503 10.81 9.80 -28.50
C HIS A 503 10.06 10.17 -29.79
N ASP A 504 9.78 9.14 -30.59
CA ASP A 504 8.96 9.18 -31.80
C ASP A 504 7.77 8.25 -31.57
N TYR A 505 7.09 8.44 -30.44
CA TYR A 505 5.88 7.70 -30.07
C TYR A 505 4.67 8.45 -30.58
N TYR A 506 3.85 7.78 -31.38
CA TYR A 506 2.70 8.36 -32.03
C TYR A 506 1.44 7.57 -31.71
N ASP A 507 0.32 8.26 -31.62
CA ASP A 507 -0.98 7.60 -31.65
C ASP A 507 -1.10 6.79 -32.95
N LEU A 508 -1.46 5.52 -32.82
CA LEU A 508 -1.42 4.59 -33.94
C LEU A 508 -2.50 4.89 -34.99
N VAL A 509 -3.67 5.39 -34.56
CA VAL A 509 -4.79 5.72 -35.44
C VAL A 509 -4.54 7.04 -36.16
N ASP A 510 -4.10 8.10 -35.46
CA ASP A 510 -3.72 9.39 -36.05
C ASP A 510 -2.56 9.23 -37.03
N LEU A 511 -1.53 8.43 -36.71
CA LEU A 511 -0.46 8.09 -37.64
C LEU A 511 -1.00 7.48 -38.95
N CYS A 512 -1.89 6.48 -38.82
CA CYS A 512 -2.52 5.84 -39.98
C CYS A 512 -3.39 6.81 -40.78
N GLN A 513 -4.12 7.71 -40.13
CA GLN A 513 -4.91 8.75 -40.78
C GLN A 513 -4.02 9.73 -41.56
N ARG A 514 -2.87 10.12 -41.02
CA ARG A 514 -1.89 11.00 -41.69
C ARG A 514 -1.25 10.34 -42.90
N LEU A 515 -0.88 9.06 -42.80
CA LEU A 515 -0.43 8.27 -43.93
C LEU A 515 -1.49 8.27 -45.04
N LYS A 516 -2.76 8.02 -44.70
CA LYS A 516 -3.86 8.01 -45.67
C LYS A 516 -4.13 9.36 -46.32
N ALA A 517 -4.04 10.44 -45.56
CA ALA A 517 -4.31 11.80 -46.05
C ALA A 517 -3.25 12.29 -47.05
N ASN A 518 -2.04 11.73 -47.02
CA ASN A 518 -0.97 12.18 -47.87
C ASN A 518 -1.12 11.65 -49.32
N PRO A 519 -1.03 12.51 -50.36
CA PRO A 519 -1.23 12.11 -51.76
C PRO A 519 -0.09 11.24 -52.31
N THR A 520 1.12 11.33 -51.75
CA THR A 520 2.30 10.54 -52.17
C THR A 520 2.26 9.11 -51.63
N ILE A 521 1.48 8.86 -50.58
CA ILE A 521 1.33 7.52 -50.01
C ILE A 521 0.52 6.62 -50.96
N THR A 522 1.04 5.42 -51.19
CA THR A 522 0.52 4.45 -52.15
C THR A 522 -0.75 3.76 -51.65
N ALA A 523 -1.58 3.26 -52.57
CA ALA A 523 -2.90 2.71 -52.25
C ALA A 523 -2.84 1.48 -51.31
N ASP A 524 -1.80 0.66 -51.43
CA ASP A 524 -1.54 -0.49 -50.56
C ASP A 524 -1.21 -0.07 -49.12
N ILE A 525 -0.37 0.97 -48.92
CA ILE A 525 -0.12 1.54 -47.58
C ILE A 525 -1.41 2.11 -47.00
N LYS A 526 -2.22 2.81 -47.81
CA LYS A 526 -3.52 3.35 -47.35
C LYS A 526 -4.46 2.23 -46.90
N SER A 527 -4.55 1.15 -47.68
CA SER A 527 -5.36 -0.02 -47.34
C SER A 527 -4.86 -0.74 -46.08
N ALA A 528 -3.54 -0.83 -45.89
CA ALA A 528 -2.99 -1.43 -44.68
C ALA A 528 -3.23 -0.55 -43.44
N ALA A 529 -3.11 0.77 -43.58
CA ALA A 529 -3.46 1.74 -42.55
C ALA A 529 -4.94 1.68 -42.17
N ASP A 530 -5.85 1.46 -43.13
CA ASP A 530 -7.27 1.18 -42.86
C ASP A 530 -7.47 -0.08 -42.01
N GLY A 531 -6.70 -1.14 -42.29
CA GLY A 531 -6.70 -2.36 -41.49
C GLY A 531 -6.28 -2.11 -40.04
N VAL A 532 -5.27 -1.27 -39.82
CA VAL A 532 -4.83 -0.90 -38.46
C VAL A 532 -5.92 -0.11 -37.73
N ILE A 533 -6.48 0.92 -38.36
CA ILE A 533 -7.58 1.72 -37.77
C ILE A 533 -8.76 0.82 -37.39
N ALA A 534 -9.12 -0.13 -38.25
CA ALA A 534 -10.20 -1.07 -37.97
C ALA A 534 -9.88 -2.04 -36.82
N ALA A 535 -8.63 -2.52 -36.71
CA ALA A 535 -8.21 -3.44 -35.66
C ALA A 535 -8.09 -2.77 -34.28
N VAL A 536 -7.65 -1.51 -34.24
CA VAL A 536 -7.65 -0.69 -33.01
C VAL A 536 -9.09 -0.39 -32.59
N GLY A 537 -9.90 0.09 -33.53
CA GLY A 537 -11.30 0.44 -33.33
C GLY A 537 -11.52 1.80 -32.68
N THR A 538 -12.75 2.02 -32.23
CA THR A 538 -13.17 3.20 -31.47
C THR A 538 -13.59 2.77 -30.05
N PRO A 539 -13.68 3.68 -29.06
CA PRO A 539 -14.34 3.37 -27.79
C PRO A 539 -15.67 2.66 -27.98
N ASP A 540 -16.03 1.79 -27.03
CA ASP A 540 -17.22 0.94 -27.06
C ASP A 540 -17.25 -0.15 -28.15
N SER A 541 -16.32 -0.13 -29.11
CA SER A 541 -16.23 -1.17 -30.14
C SER A 541 -15.77 -2.52 -29.56
N ASN A 542 -15.98 -3.59 -30.31
CA ASN A 542 -15.59 -4.95 -29.93
C ASN A 542 -14.14 -5.29 -30.39
N ASN A 543 -13.31 -4.25 -30.56
CA ASN A 543 -11.93 -4.27 -31.05
C ASN A 543 -10.94 -4.09 -29.88
N ALA A 544 -9.68 -3.75 -30.18
CA ALA A 544 -8.62 -3.72 -29.17
C ALA A 544 -8.81 -2.61 -28.14
N VAL A 545 -9.04 -1.36 -28.54
CA VAL A 545 -9.30 -0.27 -27.58
C VAL A 545 -10.79 -0.27 -27.23
N VAL A 546 -11.10 -0.69 -26.00
CA VAL A 546 -12.49 -0.78 -25.52
C VAL A 546 -12.97 0.51 -24.87
N TRP A 547 -12.05 1.26 -24.25
CA TRP A 547 -12.30 2.57 -23.65
C TRP A 547 -11.11 3.48 -23.96
N GLU A 548 -11.35 4.74 -24.31
CA GLU A 548 -10.33 5.78 -24.19
C GLU A 548 -10.95 7.08 -23.73
N GLY A 549 -10.10 7.96 -23.21
CA GLY A 549 -10.40 9.35 -22.99
C GLY A 549 -9.12 10.16 -22.94
N HIS A 550 -9.26 11.45 -23.24
CA HIS A 550 -8.15 12.39 -23.21
C HIS A 550 -8.66 13.80 -22.88
N THR A 551 -7.76 14.68 -22.47
CA THR A 551 -8.06 16.11 -22.35
C THR A 551 -8.01 16.80 -23.72
N SER A 552 -8.38 18.08 -23.79
CA SER A 552 -8.38 18.84 -25.04
C SER A 552 -6.99 19.00 -25.66
N LEU A 553 -5.94 18.97 -24.83
CA LEU A 553 -4.54 19.08 -25.28
C LEU A 553 -4.01 17.82 -25.96
N SER A 554 -4.70 16.68 -25.82
CA SER A 554 -4.31 15.39 -26.40
C SER A 554 -5.40 14.83 -27.33
N SER A 555 -6.16 15.71 -27.99
CA SER A 555 -7.30 15.37 -28.86
C SER A 555 -7.01 14.55 -30.12
N PHE A 556 -5.74 14.28 -30.39
CA PHE A 556 -5.29 13.36 -31.45
C PHE A 556 -5.18 11.91 -30.97
N SER A 557 -5.41 11.64 -29.69
CA SER A 557 -5.19 10.34 -29.07
C SER A 557 -6.40 9.43 -29.26
N HIS A 558 -6.13 8.15 -29.51
CA HIS A 558 -7.10 7.10 -29.75
C HIS A 558 -6.80 5.85 -28.89
N GLY A 559 -5.89 5.95 -27.92
CA GLY A 559 -5.74 4.98 -26.84
C GLY A 559 -4.70 3.90 -27.06
N LEU A 560 -3.90 3.97 -28.12
CA LEU A 560 -2.79 3.05 -28.34
C LEU A 560 -1.69 3.71 -29.19
N SER A 561 -0.50 3.86 -28.62
CA SER A 561 0.64 4.41 -29.32
C SER A 561 1.59 3.35 -29.89
N ILE A 562 2.48 3.76 -30.79
CA ILE A 562 3.54 2.93 -31.37
C ILE A 562 4.79 3.76 -31.63
N ASP A 563 5.94 3.10 -31.68
CA ASP A 563 7.16 3.70 -32.21
C ASP A 563 7.15 3.87 -33.73
N PHE A 564 7.50 5.07 -34.20
CA PHE A 564 7.72 5.36 -35.62
C PHE A 564 9.03 6.12 -35.87
N SER A 565 10.08 5.83 -35.10
CA SER A 565 11.41 6.43 -35.25
C SER A 565 12.05 6.17 -36.62
N PRO A 566 12.95 7.05 -37.08
CA PRO A 566 13.79 6.78 -38.24
C PRO A 566 14.83 5.70 -37.92
N SER A 567 15.34 5.05 -38.97
CA SER A 567 16.40 4.02 -38.90
C SER A 567 17.71 4.50 -38.26
N THR A 568 17.91 5.81 -38.19
CA THR A 568 19.05 6.44 -37.52
C THR A 568 18.98 6.39 -35.99
N LEU A 569 17.85 5.94 -35.42
CA LEU A 569 17.73 5.70 -34.00
C LEU A 569 18.61 4.51 -33.58
N ASP A 570 19.74 4.81 -32.96
CA ASP A 570 20.70 3.85 -32.40
C ASP A 570 20.05 2.77 -31.50
N GLN A 571 18.97 3.14 -30.82
CA GLN A 571 18.25 2.29 -29.87
C GLN A 571 17.46 1.15 -30.52
N LEU A 572 17.21 1.19 -31.83
CA LEU A 572 16.47 0.14 -32.54
C LEU A 572 17.13 -1.24 -32.44
N ARG A 573 18.44 -1.32 -32.12
CA ARG A 573 19.14 -2.59 -31.87
C ARG A 573 18.55 -3.41 -30.71
N TYR A 574 17.76 -2.79 -29.84
CA TYR A 574 17.11 -3.45 -28.71
C TYR A 574 15.63 -3.74 -28.95
N TYR A 575 15.04 -3.17 -30.00
CA TYR A 575 13.63 -3.40 -30.34
C TYR A 575 13.37 -4.89 -30.62
N SER A 576 14.37 -5.61 -31.13
CA SER A 576 14.33 -7.06 -31.37
C SER A 576 14.12 -7.91 -30.10
N ASN A 577 14.29 -7.34 -28.90
CA ASN A 577 13.99 -8.03 -27.65
C ASN A 577 12.48 -8.15 -27.40
N LEU A 578 11.70 -7.19 -27.91
CA LEU A 578 10.25 -7.10 -27.72
C LEU A 578 9.53 -8.22 -28.49
N ASN A 579 8.38 -8.65 -27.99
CA ASN A 579 7.55 -9.64 -28.67
C ASN A 579 7.02 -9.12 -30.02
N LEU A 580 6.71 -7.83 -30.12
CA LEU A 580 6.19 -7.23 -31.35
C LEU A 580 7.15 -7.43 -32.54
N ALA A 581 8.46 -7.33 -32.31
CA ALA A 581 9.51 -7.60 -33.30
C ALA A 581 9.61 -9.08 -33.72
N LYS A 582 9.14 -10.00 -32.86
CA LYS A 582 9.17 -11.45 -33.13
C LYS A 582 7.96 -11.92 -33.93
N VAL A 583 6.86 -11.17 -33.87
CA VAL A 583 5.56 -11.56 -34.46
C VAL A 583 5.12 -10.67 -35.62
N THR A 584 5.87 -9.60 -35.91
CA THR A 584 5.60 -8.67 -37.02
C THR A 584 6.90 -8.25 -37.69
N ARG A 585 6.81 -7.71 -38.90
CA ARG A 585 7.89 -7.04 -39.64
C ARG A 585 8.10 -5.57 -39.23
N TRP A 586 7.53 -5.11 -38.11
CA TRP A 586 7.62 -3.70 -37.74
C TRP A 586 9.07 -3.28 -37.43
N ASP A 587 9.86 -4.17 -36.84
CA ASP A 587 11.28 -3.92 -36.58
C ASP A 587 12.11 -3.82 -37.87
N ASP A 588 11.79 -4.64 -38.88
CA ASP A 588 12.37 -4.58 -40.22
C ASP A 588 12.05 -3.25 -40.90
N TRP A 589 10.82 -2.74 -40.75
CA TRP A 589 10.47 -1.41 -41.23
C TRP A 589 11.30 -0.32 -40.51
N LEU A 590 11.33 -0.34 -39.18
CA LEU A 590 12.08 0.66 -38.40
C LEU A 590 13.57 0.71 -38.80
N ARG A 591 14.18 -0.42 -39.14
CA ARG A 591 15.59 -0.49 -39.60
C ARG A 591 15.86 0.20 -40.94
N ILE A 592 14.84 0.45 -41.76
CA ILE A 592 14.98 1.13 -43.07
C ILE A 592 14.13 2.40 -43.17
N ALA A 593 13.45 2.77 -42.08
CA ALA A 593 12.60 3.94 -42.03
C ALA A 593 13.44 5.21 -42.31
N PRO A 594 13.02 6.05 -43.26
CA PRO A 594 13.73 7.28 -43.65
C PRO A 594 13.66 8.37 -42.57
#